data_AF-A0A0U3E9S9-F1
#
_entry.id   AF-A0A0U3E9S9-F1
#
_cell.length_a   1.000
_cell.length_b   1.000
_cell.length_c   1.000
_cell.angle_alpha   90.00
_cell.angle_beta   90.00
_cell.angle_gamma   90.00
#
_symmetry.space_group_name_H-M   'P 1'
#
loop_
_entity.id
_entity.type
_entity.pdbx_description
1 polymer ?
#
loop_
_entity_poly.entity_id
_entity_poly.type
_entity_poly.pdbx_seq_one_letter_code
_entity_poly.pdbx_strand_id
1 'polypeptide(L)'
;MNSKLRLAKTISTFTNPPIICIPLFIIICLTLSIDNLWQFPVLEMISLIFASILPMAIILYWAKKTGNDRDISRREDRFTPLIVGTVSYFIGFLVSIFLGLNDFLTFLFLCYTINTFIVMIITTRWKISIHTTGLSGPVCALIILLGPVGAVFGLIYPVLIWSRVTLKKHTMAQAIAGGVQGFVLTAVEMFLFIFMFNLNVGNIYPFHHVCGFILAIVFTPVVLGIFTYLNNTNSIIFYLVEIIGLGFFIAITPIDVIIIYILTTIVSIVISNYAGERFSWYNIVS
;
A
#
# COMPACT_ATOMS: atom_id res chain seq x y z
N MET A 1 -12.33 -5.94 25.67
CA MET A 1 -12.07 -5.99 24.20
C MET A 1 -11.17 -7.19 23.92
N ASN A 2 -11.61 -8.13 23.09
CA ASN A 2 -10.88 -9.35 22.71
C ASN A 2 -9.43 -9.00 22.29
N SER A 3 -8.43 -9.80 22.71
CA SER A 3 -7.00 -9.58 22.41
C SER A 3 -6.75 -9.39 20.90
N LYS A 4 -7.46 -10.15 20.06
CA LYS A 4 -7.40 -10.02 18.58
C LYS A 4 -7.90 -8.66 18.09
N LEU A 5 -8.99 -8.15 18.66
CA LEU A 5 -9.51 -6.82 18.32
C LEU A 5 -8.56 -5.70 18.77
N ARG A 6 -7.89 -5.87 19.92
CA ARG A 6 -6.83 -4.94 20.35
C ARG A 6 -5.68 -4.92 19.36
N LEU A 7 -5.17 -6.09 18.95
CA LEU A 7 -4.10 -6.16 17.96
C LEU A 7 -4.52 -5.56 16.61
N ALA A 8 -5.72 -5.91 16.11
CA ALA A 8 -6.23 -5.35 14.87
C ALA A 8 -6.31 -3.81 14.94
N LYS A 9 -6.75 -3.23 16.06
CA LYS A 9 -6.79 -1.78 16.28
C LYS A 9 -5.39 -1.15 16.32
N THR A 10 -4.43 -1.80 16.98
CA THR A 10 -3.02 -1.37 17.00
C THR A 10 -2.47 -1.32 15.58
N ILE A 11 -2.61 -2.42 14.82
CA ILE A 11 -2.17 -2.47 13.42
C ILE A 11 -2.83 -1.36 12.62
N SER A 12 -4.16 -1.20 12.71
CA SER A 12 -4.88 -0.15 11.98
C SER A 12 -4.41 1.26 12.34
N THR A 13 -3.90 1.48 13.55
CA THR A 13 -3.41 2.79 13.99
C THR A 13 -2.05 3.08 13.39
N PHE A 14 -1.11 2.13 13.47
CA PHE A 14 0.23 2.28 12.89
C PHE A 14 0.25 2.24 11.37
N THR A 15 -0.73 1.57 10.74
CA THR A 15 -0.89 1.48 9.28
C THR A 15 -1.81 2.56 8.70
N ASN A 16 -2.22 3.54 9.50
CA ASN A 16 -2.90 4.72 8.98
C ASN A 16 -1.94 5.44 8.00
N PRO A 17 -2.37 5.82 6.76
CA PRO A 17 -1.44 6.31 5.74
C PRO A 17 -0.45 7.38 6.20
N PRO A 18 -0.83 8.45 6.93
CA PRO A 18 0.13 9.45 7.39
C PRO A 18 1.16 8.92 8.40
N ILE A 19 0.88 7.82 9.10
CA ILE A 19 1.79 7.24 10.11
C ILE A 19 2.73 6.23 9.47
N ILE A 20 2.21 5.33 8.63
CA ILE A 20 3.03 4.32 7.96
C ILE A 20 3.94 4.92 6.88
N CYS A 21 3.54 6.05 6.29
CA CYS A 21 4.40 6.77 5.35
C CYS A 21 5.71 7.21 6.01
N ILE A 22 5.72 7.60 7.29
CA ILE A 22 6.94 8.10 7.96
C ILE A 22 8.10 7.10 7.85
N PRO A 23 8.03 5.86 8.38
CA PRO A 23 9.15 4.93 8.28
C PRO A 23 9.47 4.52 6.83
N LEU A 24 8.47 4.45 5.94
CA LEU A 24 8.71 4.05 4.55
C LEU A 24 9.41 5.16 3.75
N PHE A 25 9.01 6.43 3.93
CA PHE A 25 9.69 7.57 3.32
C PHE A 25 11.08 7.78 3.90
N ILE A 26 11.31 7.53 5.20
CA ILE A 26 12.68 7.54 5.75
C ILE A 26 13.58 6.59 4.96
N ILE A 27 13.12 5.36 4.68
CA ILE A 27 13.90 4.37 3.92
C ILE A 27 14.09 4.84 2.46
N ILE A 28 13.04 5.38 1.82
CA ILE A 28 13.11 5.94 0.46
C ILE A 28 14.13 7.08 0.41
N CYS A 29 14.00 8.09 1.28
CA CYS A 29 14.88 9.26 1.34
C CYS A 29 16.33 8.87 1.65
N LEU A 30 16.56 7.92 2.55
CA LEU A 30 17.90 7.37 2.82
C LEU A 30 18.48 6.70 1.57
N THR A 31 17.69 5.88 0.87
CA THR A 31 18.11 5.20 -0.36
C THR A 31 18.49 6.22 -1.44
N LEU A 32 17.68 7.26 -1.62
CA LEU A 32 17.93 8.32 -2.60
C LEU A 32 19.11 9.23 -2.24
N SER A 33 19.56 9.22 -0.99
CA SER A 33 20.65 10.07 -0.48
C SER A 33 21.94 9.30 -0.22
N ILE A 34 22.05 8.03 -0.64
CA ILE A 34 23.18 7.17 -0.27
C ILE A 34 24.53 7.72 -0.74
N ASP A 35 24.54 8.36 -1.92
CA ASP A 35 25.75 8.98 -2.50
C ASP A 35 26.04 10.36 -1.90
N ASN A 36 25.04 11.02 -1.29
CA ASN A 36 25.18 12.33 -0.66
C ASN A 36 24.19 12.51 0.50
N LEU A 37 24.59 12.04 1.69
CA LEU A 37 23.74 12.05 2.90
C LEU A 37 23.30 13.46 3.33
N TRP A 38 23.93 14.53 2.85
CA TRP A 38 23.48 15.90 3.11
C TRP A 38 22.13 16.24 2.48
N GLN A 39 21.70 15.48 1.46
CA GLN A 39 20.38 15.64 0.85
C GLN A 39 19.25 15.05 1.72
N PHE A 40 19.57 14.04 2.53
CA PHE A 40 18.58 13.29 3.31
C PHE A 40 17.68 14.18 4.17
N PRO A 41 18.20 15.14 4.99
CA PRO A 41 17.34 15.95 5.84
C PRO A 41 16.30 16.76 5.05
N VAL A 42 16.66 17.26 3.86
CA VAL A 42 15.74 18.06 3.03
C VAL A 42 14.69 17.17 2.40
N LEU A 43 15.08 16.04 1.79
CA LEU A 43 14.16 15.07 1.20
C LEU A 43 13.16 14.53 2.24
N GLU A 44 13.66 14.18 3.42
CA GLU A 44 12.83 13.64 4.51
C GLU A 44 11.94 14.71 5.12
N MET A 45 12.43 15.94 5.31
CA MET A 45 11.59 17.03 5.82
C MET A 45 10.41 17.32 4.88
N ILE A 46 10.66 17.38 3.56
CA ILE A 46 9.62 17.60 2.56
C ILE A 46 8.62 16.43 2.54
N SER A 47 9.12 15.19 2.57
CA SER A 47 8.30 13.97 2.68
C SER A 47 7.43 13.98 3.95
N LEU A 48 8.02 14.28 5.09
CA LEU A 48 7.35 14.31 6.39
C LEU A 48 6.26 15.39 6.42
N ILE A 49 6.54 16.58 5.90
CA ILE A 49 5.57 17.69 5.85
C ILE A 49 4.40 17.34 4.94
N PHE A 50 4.66 17.03 3.67
CA PHE A 50 3.61 16.94 2.65
C PHE A 50 2.92 15.57 2.61
N ALA A 51 3.60 14.49 2.99
CA ALA A 51 2.99 13.16 2.99
C ALA A 51 2.34 12.77 4.32
N SER A 52 2.75 13.39 5.43
CA SER A 52 2.35 12.95 6.77
C SER A 52 1.76 14.08 7.63
N ILE A 53 2.56 15.08 8.00
CA ILE A 53 2.18 16.11 8.99
C ILE A 53 1.02 16.97 8.49
N LEU A 54 1.14 17.56 7.29
CA LEU A 54 0.17 18.51 6.78
C LEU A 54 -1.21 17.87 6.55
N PRO A 55 -1.33 16.70 5.86
CA PRO A 55 -2.61 16.02 5.74
C PRO A 55 -3.21 15.65 7.10
N MET A 56 -2.39 15.11 8.02
CA MET A 56 -2.87 14.67 9.33
C MET A 56 -3.33 15.84 10.20
N ALA A 57 -2.58 16.94 10.24
CA ALA A 57 -2.90 18.13 11.02
C ALA A 57 -4.23 18.74 10.56
N ILE A 58 -4.44 18.88 9.25
CA ILE A 58 -5.68 19.41 8.68
C ILE A 58 -6.86 18.49 8.99
N ILE A 59 -6.70 17.17 8.84
CA ILE A 59 -7.75 16.19 9.15
C ILE A 59 -8.11 16.23 10.64
N LEU A 60 -7.11 16.28 11.54
CA LEU A 60 -7.34 16.35 12.99
C LEU A 60 -8.02 17.66 13.40
N TYR A 61 -7.60 18.78 12.83
CA TYR A 61 -8.24 20.08 13.04
C TYR A 61 -9.71 20.05 12.59
N TRP A 62 -9.97 19.53 11.39
CA TRP A 62 -11.32 19.42 10.85
C TRP A 62 -12.21 18.50 11.68
N ALA A 63 -11.70 17.33 12.07
CA ALA A 63 -12.40 16.37 12.93
C ALA A 63 -12.77 17.01 14.29
N LYS A 64 -11.84 17.73 14.92
CA LYS A 64 -12.10 18.46 16.17
C LYS A 64 -13.18 19.53 16.01
N LYS A 65 -13.19 20.25 14.88
CA LYS A 65 -14.16 21.32 14.61
C LYS A 65 -15.57 20.80 14.31
N THR A 66 -15.68 19.61 13.72
CA THR A 66 -16.96 19.02 13.25
C THR A 66 -17.52 17.95 14.18
N GLY A 67 -16.78 17.53 15.21
CA GLY A 67 -17.17 16.42 16.10
C GLY A 67 -17.07 15.05 15.44
N ASN A 68 -16.43 14.95 14.26
CA ASN A 68 -16.28 13.71 13.52
C ASN A 68 -15.16 12.83 14.09
N ASP A 69 -15.35 11.51 14.00
CA ASP A 69 -14.37 10.52 14.47
C ASP A 69 -13.10 10.52 13.59
N ARG A 70 -11.94 10.30 14.22
CA ARG A 70 -10.61 10.30 13.56
C ARG A 70 -10.46 9.25 12.46
N ASP A 71 -11.21 8.15 12.56
CA ASP A 71 -11.29 7.12 11.50
C ASP A 71 -12.59 7.34 10.74
N ILE A 72 -12.47 8.08 9.63
CA ILE A 72 -13.59 8.57 8.83
C ILE A 72 -14.29 7.38 8.17
N SER A 73 -15.25 6.87 8.93
CA SER A 73 -15.87 5.57 8.71
C SER A 73 -16.97 5.65 7.66
N ARG A 74 -17.65 6.79 7.57
CA ARG A 74 -18.66 7.09 6.54
C ARG A 74 -17.97 7.58 5.28
N ARG A 75 -18.45 7.10 4.15
CA ARG A 75 -17.93 7.42 2.83
C ARG A 75 -18.13 8.91 2.48
N GLU A 76 -19.26 9.47 2.90
CA GLU A 76 -19.63 10.89 2.68
C GLU A 76 -18.63 11.86 3.31
N ASP A 77 -18.05 11.49 4.46
CA ASP A 77 -17.08 12.31 5.18
C ASP A 77 -15.64 12.21 4.62
N ARG A 78 -15.40 11.34 3.62
CA ARG A 78 -14.04 11.08 3.09
C ARG A 78 -13.57 12.07 2.04
N PHE A 79 -14.49 12.84 1.46
CA PHE A 79 -14.14 13.79 0.40
C PHE A 79 -13.12 14.82 0.90
N THR A 80 -13.36 15.43 2.06
CA THR A 80 -12.48 16.45 2.66
C THR A 80 -11.06 15.93 2.95
N PRO A 81 -10.85 14.78 3.62
CA PRO A 81 -9.52 14.19 3.78
C PRO A 81 -8.80 13.91 2.47
N LEU A 82 -9.52 13.40 1.46
CA LEU A 82 -8.92 13.02 0.19
C LEU A 82 -8.50 14.24 -0.63
N ILE A 83 -9.31 15.31 -0.68
CA ILE A 83 -8.91 16.54 -1.36
C ILE A 83 -7.74 17.22 -0.65
N VAL A 84 -7.73 17.22 0.69
CA VAL A 84 -6.60 17.74 1.48
C VAL A 84 -5.32 16.96 1.19
N GLY A 85 -5.41 15.62 1.16
CA GLY A 85 -4.30 14.75 0.79
C GLY A 85 -3.80 15.05 -0.63
N THR A 86 -4.67 15.01 -1.63
CA THR A 86 -4.35 15.30 -3.04
C THR A 86 -3.66 16.65 -3.21
N VAL A 87 -4.19 17.72 -2.60
CA VAL A 87 -3.59 19.06 -2.67
C VAL A 87 -2.25 19.10 -1.95
N SER A 88 -2.13 18.48 -0.77
CA SER A 88 -0.86 18.41 -0.03
C SER A 88 0.24 17.73 -0.84
N TYR A 89 -0.04 16.57 -1.44
CA TYR A 89 0.90 15.86 -2.30
C TYR A 89 1.27 16.70 -3.53
N PHE A 90 0.30 17.40 -4.13
CA PHE A 90 0.57 18.23 -5.31
C PHE A 90 1.45 19.44 -4.99
N ILE A 91 1.23 20.09 -3.84
CA ILE A 91 2.12 21.15 -3.37
C ILE A 91 3.52 20.58 -3.08
N GLY A 92 3.61 19.39 -2.47
CA GLY A 92 4.88 18.69 -2.27
C GLY A 92 5.64 18.45 -3.58
N PHE A 93 4.94 18.03 -4.62
CA PHE A 93 5.49 17.91 -5.98
C PHE A 93 6.02 19.25 -6.52
N LEU A 94 5.23 20.33 -6.47
CA LEU A 94 5.64 21.64 -6.96
C LEU A 94 6.83 22.21 -6.18
N VAL A 95 6.84 22.05 -4.86
CA VAL A 95 7.96 22.45 -4.00
C VAL A 95 9.22 21.65 -4.34
N SER A 96 9.07 20.35 -4.61
CA SER A 96 10.20 19.49 -4.99
C SER A 96 10.81 19.91 -6.34
N ILE A 97 9.98 20.29 -7.32
CA ILE A 97 10.46 20.89 -8.58
C ILE A 97 11.19 22.20 -8.30
N PHE A 98 10.58 23.11 -7.53
CA PHE A 98 11.14 24.43 -7.26
C PHE A 98 12.50 24.37 -6.55
N LEU A 99 12.66 23.41 -5.63
CA LEU A 99 13.90 23.18 -4.89
C LEU A 99 14.92 22.31 -5.65
N GLY A 100 14.56 21.77 -6.82
CA GLY A 100 15.43 20.86 -7.58
C GLY A 100 15.79 19.59 -6.81
N LEU A 101 14.81 19.00 -6.11
CA LEU A 101 15.02 17.75 -5.36
C LEU A 101 15.15 16.55 -6.30
N ASN A 102 15.46 15.38 -5.72
CA ASN A 102 15.59 14.13 -6.47
C ASN A 102 14.34 13.83 -7.32
N ASP A 103 14.54 13.50 -8.61
CA ASP A 103 13.46 13.23 -9.57
C ASP A 103 12.53 12.11 -9.10
N PHE A 104 13.08 11.04 -8.51
CA PHE A 104 12.29 9.91 -8.05
C PHE A 104 11.31 10.34 -6.96
N LEU A 105 11.78 11.07 -5.95
CA LEU A 105 10.91 11.56 -4.87
C LEU A 105 9.88 12.57 -5.38
N THR A 106 10.32 13.47 -6.26
CA THR A 106 9.46 14.49 -6.87
C THR A 106 8.28 13.84 -7.59
N PHE A 107 8.53 12.90 -8.50
CA PHE A 107 7.46 12.24 -9.23
C PHE A 107 6.68 11.23 -8.38
N LEU A 108 7.26 10.71 -7.30
CA LEU A 108 6.50 9.94 -6.32
C LEU A 108 5.39 10.78 -5.65
N PHE A 109 5.62 12.07 -5.36
CA PHE A 109 4.54 12.95 -4.91
C PHE A 109 3.43 13.09 -5.94
N LEU A 110 3.78 13.18 -7.23
CA LEU A 110 2.80 13.24 -8.30
C LEU A 110 1.99 11.93 -8.41
N CYS A 111 2.64 10.77 -8.27
CA CYS A 111 1.94 9.48 -8.15
C CYS A 111 0.94 9.50 -6.98
N TYR A 112 1.33 10.00 -5.81
CA TYR A 112 0.43 10.10 -4.65
C TYR A 112 -0.75 11.04 -4.91
N THR A 113 -0.52 12.17 -5.58
CA THR A 113 -1.57 13.09 -6.01
C THR A 113 -2.59 12.37 -6.88
N ILE A 114 -2.13 11.70 -7.95
CA ILE A 114 -3.00 11.03 -8.93
C ILE A 114 -3.72 9.84 -8.28
N ASN A 115 -3.01 9.00 -7.52
CA ASN A 115 -3.60 7.86 -6.82
C ASN A 115 -4.67 8.28 -5.82
N THR A 116 -4.41 9.32 -5.01
CA THR A 116 -5.38 9.83 -4.05
C THR A 116 -6.59 10.44 -4.76
N PHE A 117 -6.38 11.13 -5.89
CA PHE A 117 -7.45 11.66 -6.72
C PHE A 117 -8.33 10.55 -7.33
N ILE A 118 -7.72 9.47 -7.82
CA ILE A 118 -8.45 8.29 -8.33
C ILE A 118 -9.24 7.63 -7.20
N VAL A 119 -8.64 7.48 -6.01
CA VAL A 119 -9.35 6.97 -4.82
C VAL A 119 -10.53 7.86 -4.46
N MET A 120 -10.40 9.19 -4.57
CA MET A 120 -11.50 10.14 -4.35
C MET A 120 -12.66 9.88 -5.32
N ILE A 121 -12.36 9.72 -6.62
CA ILE A 121 -13.38 9.39 -7.63
C ILE A 121 -14.05 8.06 -7.32
N ILE A 122 -13.27 6.99 -7.07
CA ILE A 122 -13.81 5.67 -6.73
C ILE A 122 -14.69 5.76 -5.49
N THR A 123 -14.23 6.50 -4.47
CA THR A 123 -14.93 6.71 -3.20
C THR A 123 -16.26 7.45 -3.37
N THR A 124 -16.60 8.00 -4.54
CA THR A 124 -17.97 8.49 -4.84
C THR A 124 -18.98 7.38 -5.16
N ARG A 125 -18.53 6.21 -5.65
CA ARG A 125 -19.40 5.05 -5.98
C ARG A 125 -19.14 3.79 -5.15
N TRP A 126 -17.89 3.49 -4.79
CA TRP A 126 -17.52 2.34 -3.94
C TRP A 126 -16.47 2.67 -2.85
N LYS A 127 -16.64 2.15 -1.63
CA LYS A 127 -15.81 2.48 -0.45
C LYS A 127 -14.46 1.73 -0.45
N ILE A 128 -13.60 2.04 -1.42
CA ILE A 128 -12.24 1.48 -1.51
C ILE A 128 -11.42 1.81 -0.24
N SER A 129 -10.46 0.95 0.08
CA SER A 129 -9.63 1.09 1.27
C SER A 129 -8.45 2.03 1.02
N ILE A 130 -8.56 3.25 1.58
CA ILE A 130 -7.50 4.26 1.58
C ILE A 130 -6.26 3.75 2.35
N HIS A 131 -6.44 2.90 3.37
CA HIS A 131 -5.33 2.39 4.18
C HIS A 131 -4.44 1.44 3.38
N THR A 132 -5.04 0.50 2.66
CA THR A 132 -4.28 -0.42 1.81
C THR A 132 -3.68 0.30 0.61
N THR A 133 -4.39 1.27 0.03
CA THR A 133 -3.83 2.13 -1.02
C THR A 133 -2.60 2.89 -0.52
N GLY A 134 -2.71 3.53 0.64
CA GLY A 134 -1.64 4.34 1.24
C GLY A 134 -0.44 3.53 1.71
N LEU A 135 -0.60 2.22 2.00
CA LEU A 135 0.52 1.30 2.20
C LEU A 135 1.18 0.92 0.87
N SER A 136 0.39 0.65 -0.17
CA SER A 136 0.89 0.09 -1.42
C SER A 136 1.74 1.05 -2.24
N GLY A 137 1.44 2.35 -2.24
CA GLY A 137 2.25 3.36 -2.95
C GLY A 137 3.73 3.41 -2.49
N PRO A 138 4.03 3.66 -1.21
CA PRO A 138 5.41 3.72 -0.73
C PRO A 138 6.09 2.35 -0.78
N VAL A 139 5.37 1.24 -0.57
CA VAL A 139 5.94 -0.09 -0.75
C VAL A 139 6.31 -0.33 -2.22
N CYS A 140 5.48 0.09 -3.17
CA CYS A 140 5.82 0.02 -4.60
C CYS A 140 7.06 0.83 -4.93
N ALA A 141 7.19 2.05 -4.37
CA ALA A 141 8.39 2.86 -4.52
C ALA A 141 9.64 2.14 -3.97
N LEU A 142 9.55 1.50 -2.81
CA LEU A 142 10.62 0.67 -2.27
C LEU A 142 10.93 -0.54 -3.16
N ILE A 143 9.94 -1.19 -3.76
CA ILE A 143 10.17 -2.28 -4.72
C ILE A 143 10.94 -1.77 -5.95
N ILE A 144 10.60 -0.60 -6.46
CA ILE A 144 11.31 -0.01 -7.60
C ILE A 144 12.77 0.30 -7.25
N LEU A 145 13.03 0.82 -6.05
CA LEU A 145 14.39 1.21 -5.62
C LEU A 145 15.24 0.03 -5.12
N LEU A 146 14.63 -0.93 -4.41
CA LEU A 146 15.34 -1.96 -3.63
C LEU A 146 14.95 -3.40 -4.02
N GLY A 147 14.05 -3.58 -4.99
CA GLY A 147 13.62 -4.88 -5.50
C GLY A 147 13.09 -5.80 -4.39
N PRO A 148 13.74 -6.97 -4.15
CA PRO A 148 13.25 -7.94 -3.17
C PRO A 148 13.26 -7.39 -1.74
N VAL A 149 14.22 -6.53 -1.38
CA VAL A 149 14.27 -5.91 -0.05
C VAL A 149 13.07 -4.98 0.14
N GLY A 150 12.71 -4.21 -0.90
CA GLY A 150 11.50 -3.39 -0.89
C GLY A 150 10.22 -4.23 -0.83
N ALA A 151 10.20 -5.36 -1.52
CA ALA A 151 9.06 -6.27 -1.58
C ALA A 151 8.72 -6.93 -0.24
N VAL A 152 9.70 -7.08 0.67
CA VAL A 152 9.46 -7.58 2.05
C VAL A 152 8.47 -6.70 2.81
N PHE A 153 8.46 -5.38 2.59
CA PHE A 153 7.46 -4.49 3.21
C PHE A 153 6.03 -4.76 2.71
N GLY A 154 5.89 -5.41 1.54
CA GLY A 154 4.62 -5.89 1.01
C GLY A 154 3.95 -6.97 1.87
N LEU A 155 4.70 -7.67 2.72
CA LEU A 155 4.14 -8.67 3.65
C LEU A 155 3.17 -8.06 4.68
N ILE A 156 3.22 -6.75 4.90
CA ILE A 156 2.27 -6.02 5.75
C ILE A 156 0.85 -6.04 5.13
N TYR A 157 0.74 -6.19 3.81
CA TYR A 157 -0.51 -6.10 3.08
C TYR A 157 -1.61 -7.09 3.53
N PRO A 158 -1.38 -8.43 3.56
CA PRO A 158 -2.38 -9.37 4.09
C PRO A 158 -2.74 -9.11 5.57
N VAL A 159 -1.77 -8.67 6.38
CA VAL A 159 -2.00 -8.31 7.78
C VAL A 159 -2.91 -7.08 7.91
N LEU A 160 -2.72 -6.09 7.04
CA LEU A 160 -3.56 -4.90 6.99
C LEU A 160 -4.99 -5.24 6.52
N ILE A 161 -5.14 -6.11 5.52
CA ILE A 161 -6.47 -6.61 5.09
C ILE A 161 -7.20 -7.23 6.28
N TRP A 162 -6.52 -8.13 7.00
CA TRP A 162 -7.07 -8.74 8.21
C TRP A 162 -7.53 -7.70 9.24
N SER A 163 -6.69 -6.71 9.54
CA SER A 163 -7.01 -5.64 10.49
C SER A 163 -8.28 -4.88 10.07
N ARG A 164 -8.36 -4.43 8.80
CA ARG A 164 -9.49 -3.62 8.32
C ARG A 164 -10.81 -4.38 8.26
N VAL A 165 -10.76 -5.66 7.89
CA VAL A 165 -11.97 -6.49 7.82
C VAL A 165 -12.43 -6.94 9.20
N THR A 166 -11.51 -7.31 10.10
CA THR A 166 -11.83 -7.67 11.49
C THR A 166 -12.45 -6.51 12.26
N LEU A 167 -11.98 -5.29 12.02
CA LEU A 167 -12.56 -4.06 12.58
C LEU A 167 -13.85 -3.63 11.86
N LYS A 168 -14.33 -4.42 10.89
CA LYS A 168 -15.53 -4.13 10.08
C LYS A 168 -15.49 -2.78 9.37
N LYS A 169 -14.28 -2.30 9.03
CA LYS A 169 -14.10 -1.01 8.36
C LYS A 169 -14.27 -1.13 6.85
N HIS A 170 -13.91 -2.29 6.30
CA HIS A 170 -13.98 -2.63 4.88
C HIS A 170 -14.37 -4.10 4.67
N THR A 171 -14.92 -4.40 3.50
CA THR A 171 -15.03 -5.79 3.00
C THR A 171 -13.70 -6.26 2.42
N MET A 172 -13.55 -7.57 2.19
CA MET A 172 -12.36 -8.15 1.54
C MET A 172 -12.07 -7.47 0.19
N ALA A 173 -13.10 -7.40 -0.67
CA ALA A 173 -12.98 -6.77 -1.98
C ALA A 173 -12.50 -5.31 -1.89
N GLN A 174 -13.03 -4.52 -0.94
CA GLN A 174 -12.62 -3.13 -0.74
C GLN A 174 -11.17 -2.99 -0.26
N ALA A 175 -10.72 -3.88 0.64
CA ALA A 175 -9.37 -3.89 1.16
C ALA A 175 -8.36 -4.31 0.08
N ILE A 176 -8.66 -5.39 -0.65
CA ILE A 176 -7.82 -5.93 -1.72
C ILE A 176 -7.72 -4.95 -2.89
N ALA A 177 -8.85 -4.41 -3.36
CA ALA A 177 -8.83 -3.48 -4.48
C ALA A 177 -8.04 -2.20 -4.20
N GLY A 178 -8.05 -1.71 -2.95
CA GLY A 178 -7.24 -0.55 -2.56
C GLY A 178 -5.73 -0.82 -2.70
N GLY A 179 -5.26 -1.98 -2.23
CA GLY A 179 -3.84 -2.30 -2.37
C GLY A 179 -3.43 -2.57 -3.80
N VAL A 180 -4.23 -3.34 -4.55
CA VAL A 180 -3.98 -3.60 -5.98
C VAL A 180 -3.92 -2.29 -6.77
N GLN A 181 -4.86 -1.37 -6.54
CA GLN A 181 -4.84 -0.06 -7.18
C GLN A 181 -3.57 0.72 -6.83
N GLY A 182 -3.20 0.79 -5.55
CA GLY A 182 -2.00 1.52 -5.12
C GLY A 182 -0.71 0.95 -5.71
N PHE A 183 -0.55 -0.38 -5.74
CA PHE A 183 0.64 -1.02 -6.32
C PHE A 183 0.72 -0.81 -7.83
N VAL A 184 -0.36 -1.12 -8.54
CA VAL A 184 -0.37 -1.10 -10.02
C VAL A 184 -0.21 0.32 -10.54
N LEU A 185 -0.97 1.28 -10.01
CA LEU A 185 -0.89 2.65 -10.50
C LEU A 185 0.44 3.31 -10.15
N THR A 186 0.97 3.13 -8.94
CA THR A 186 2.30 3.69 -8.60
C THR A 186 3.39 3.15 -9.52
N ALA A 187 3.39 1.83 -9.82
CA ALA A 187 4.33 1.26 -10.77
C ALA A 187 4.17 1.87 -12.17
N VAL A 188 2.96 1.82 -12.74
CA VAL A 188 2.70 2.30 -14.10
C VAL A 188 3.03 3.80 -14.22
N GLU A 189 2.56 4.62 -13.28
CA GLU A 189 2.81 6.06 -13.25
C GLU A 189 4.31 6.36 -13.17
N MET A 190 5.04 5.72 -12.25
CA MET A 190 6.47 6.00 -12.07
C MET A 190 7.28 5.65 -13.32
N PHE A 191 7.09 4.45 -13.89
CA PHE A 191 7.79 4.07 -15.12
C PHE A 191 7.37 4.90 -16.33
N LEU A 192 6.10 5.31 -16.41
CA LEU A 192 5.64 6.24 -17.43
C LEU A 192 6.32 7.60 -17.29
N PHE A 193 6.45 8.15 -16.09
CA PHE A 193 7.14 9.42 -15.85
C PHE A 193 8.62 9.33 -16.15
N ILE A 194 9.29 8.26 -15.72
CA ILE A 194 10.70 8.00 -16.05
C ILE A 194 10.90 8.01 -17.57
N PHE A 195 10.03 7.32 -18.32
CA PHE A 195 10.09 7.28 -19.77
C PHE A 195 9.77 8.63 -20.43
N MET A 196 8.66 9.26 -20.04
CA MET A 196 8.16 10.49 -20.69
C MET A 196 9.05 11.70 -20.44
N PHE A 197 9.63 11.82 -19.24
CA PHE A 197 10.43 12.97 -18.84
C PHE A 197 11.93 12.68 -18.81
N ASN A 198 12.35 11.48 -19.21
CA ASN A 198 13.75 11.04 -19.20
C ASN A 198 14.44 11.31 -17.85
N LEU A 199 13.76 10.91 -16.76
CA LEU A 199 14.17 11.21 -15.39
C LEU A 199 15.46 10.50 -15.00
N ASN A 200 16.31 11.18 -14.23
CA ASN A 200 17.52 10.57 -13.69
C ASN A 200 17.23 9.95 -12.31
N VAL A 201 16.80 8.69 -12.32
CA VAL A 201 16.35 7.97 -11.11
C VAL A 201 17.36 6.97 -10.54
N GLY A 202 18.62 7.03 -10.99
CA GLY A 202 19.65 6.09 -10.56
C GLY A 202 19.34 4.63 -10.92
N ASN A 203 19.84 3.69 -10.11
CA ASN A 203 19.58 2.27 -10.30
C ASN A 203 18.20 1.90 -9.74
N ILE A 204 17.32 1.45 -10.63
CA ILE A 204 16.01 0.91 -10.28
C ILE A 204 15.85 -0.51 -10.84
N TYR A 205 14.98 -1.29 -10.21
CA TYR A 205 14.58 -2.58 -10.75
C TYR A 205 13.73 -2.40 -12.02
N PRO A 206 13.87 -3.27 -13.04
CA PRO A 206 13.13 -3.12 -14.29
C PRO A 206 11.63 -3.42 -14.10
N PHE A 207 10.80 -2.77 -14.92
CA PHE A 207 9.33 -2.81 -14.80
C PHE A 207 8.76 -4.23 -14.68
N HIS A 208 9.20 -5.17 -15.54
CA HIS A 208 8.71 -6.55 -15.51
C HIS A 208 9.02 -7.27 -14.18
N HIS A 209 10.16 -6.96 -13.55
CA HIS A 209 10.55 -7.54 -12.28
C HIS A 209 9.74 -6.93 -11.12
N VAL A 210 9.49 -5.61 -11.18
CA VAL A 210 8.56 -4.92 -10.27
C VAL A 210 7.14 -5.49 -10.38
N CYS A 211 6.64 -5.75 -11.60
CA CYS A 211 5.37 -6.43 -11.81
C CYS A 211 5.34 -7.83 -11.18
N GLY A 212 6.44 -8.58 -11.26
CA GLY A 212 6.59 -9.87 -10.60
C GLY A 212 6.40 -9.77 -9.09
N PHE A 213 7.08 -8.82 -8.43
CA PHE A 213 6.93 -8.61 -6.99
C PHE A 213 5.51 -8.17 -6.60
N ILE A 214 4.90 -7.26 -7.36
CA ILE A 214 3.52 -6.84 -7.11
C ILE A 214 2.57 -8.03 -7.23
N LEU A 215 2.70 -8.83 -8.30
CA LEU A 215 1.89 -10.02 -8.50
C LEU A 215 2.06 -11.00 -7.34
N ALA A 216 3.30 -11.24 -6.90
CA ALA A 216 3.62 -12.11 -5.77
C ALA A 216 2.95 -11.64 -4.46
N ILE A 217 2.91 -10.33 -4.21
CA ILE A 217 2.29 -9.74 -3.01
C ILE A 217 0.76 -9.81 -3.05
N VAL A 218 0.14 -9.67 -4.22
CA VAL A 218 -1.33 -9.59 -4.33
C VAL A 218 -1.99 -10.93 -4.62
N PHE A 219 -1.27 -11.91 -5.16
CA PHE A 219 -1.86 -13.17 -5.65
C PHE A 219 -2.69 -13.90 -4.59
N THR A 220 -2.08 -14.34 -3.48
CA THR A 220 -2.79 -15.10 -2.45
C THR A 220 -3.93 -14.29 -1.81
N PRO A 221 -3.76 -13.00 -1.44
CA PRO A 221 -4.88 -12.18 -0.97
C PRO A 221 -6.04 -12.10 -1.98
N VAL A 222 -5.76 -12.00 -3.28
CA VAL A 222 -6.78 -11.98 -4.34
C VAL A 222 -7.49 -13.32 -4.44
N VAL A 223 -6.75 -14.44 -4.45
CA VAL A 223 -7.33 -15.80 -4.47
C VAL A 223 -8.26 -16.00 -3.26
N LEU A 224 -7.79 -15.68 -2.05
CA LEU A 224 -8.61 -15.75 -0.83
C LEU A 224 -9.83 -14.83 -0.90
N GLY A 225 -9.69 -13.65 -1.50
CA GLY A 225 -10.79 -12.72 -1.77
C GLY A 225 -11.84 -13.31 -2.72
N ILE A 226 -11.41 -13.98 -3.80
CA ILE A 226 -12.29 -14.65 -4.77
C ILE A 226 -13.03 -15.80 -4.10
N PHE A 227 -12.33 -16.66 -3.36
CA PHE A 227 -12.96 -17.76 -2.62
C PHE A 227 -13.99 -17.25 -1.61
N THR A 228 -13.66 -16.15 -0.90
CA THR A 228 -14.60 -15.49 0.00
C THR A 228 -15.86 -15.00 -0.74
N TYR A 229 -15.70 -14.38 -1.91
CA TYR A 229 -16.82 -13.89 -2.71
C TYR A 229 -17.71 -15.02 -3.24
N LEU A 230 -17.10 -16.14 -3.65
CA LEU A 230 -17.80 -17.32 -4.16
C LEU A 230 -18.38 -18.21 -3.06
N ASN A 231 -18.18 -17.88 -1.78
CA ASN A 231 -18.48 -18.74 -0.63
C ASN A 231 -17.87 -20.16 -0.76
N ASN A 232 -16.73 -20.29 -1.43
CA ASN A 232 -16.03 -21.56 -1.58
C ASN A 232 -15.06 -21.75 -0.41
N THR A 233 -15.33 -22.74 0.44
CA THR A 233 -14.50 -23.08 1.61
C THR A 233 -13.72 -24.38 1.40
N ASN A 234 -13.52 -24.82 0.16
CA ASN A 234 -12.77 -26.03 -0.13
C ASN A 234 -11.26 -25.75 -0.09
N SER A 235 -10.63 -26.08 1.03
CA SER A 235 -9.20 -25.88 1.26
C SER A 235 -8.31 -26.65 0.28
N ILE A 236 -8.73 -27.84 -0.17
CA ILE A 236 -8.01 -28.60 -1.20
C ILE A 236 -7.92 -27.80 -2.50
N ILE A 237 -9.03 -27.21 -2.96
CA ILE A 237 -9.02 -26.38 -4.18
C ILE A 237 -8.16 -25.14 -3.98
N PHE A 238 -8.21 -24.50 -2.81
CA PHE A 238 -7.34 -23.37 -2.50
C PHE A 238 -5.85 -23.74 -2.61
N TYR A 239 -5.41 -24.82 -1.97
CA TYR A 239 -4.02 -25.27 -2.04
C TYR A 239 -3.61 -25.70 -3.46
N LEU A 240 -4.51 -26.32 -4.22
CA LEU A 240 -4.26 -26.62 -5.64
C LEU A 240 -4.02 -25.34 -6.45
N VAL A 241 -4.80 -24.29 -6.23
CA VAL A 241 -4.61 -22.98 -6.89
C VAL A 241 -3.27 -22.36 -6.50
N GLU A 242 -2.87 -22.42 -5.23
CA GLU A 242 -1.57 -21.89 -4.77
C GLU A 242 -0.38 -22.70 -5.32
N ILE A 243 -0.52 -24.02 -5.49
CA ILE A 243 0.51 -24.88 -6.12
C ILE A 243 0.64 -24.55 -7.61
N ILE A 244 -0.48 -24.39 -8.32
CA ILE A 244 -0.48 -23.98 -9.74
C ILE A 244 0.14 -22.58 -9.87
N GLY A 245 -0.23 -21.65 -8.97
CA GLY A 245 0.36 -20.32 -8.88
C GLY A 245 1.87 -20.38 -8.68
N LEU A 246 2.35 -21.22 -7.74
CA LEU A 246 3.78 -21.43 -7.52
C LEU A 246 4.49 -21.95 -8.78
N GLY A 247 3.89 -22.92 -9.47
CA GLY A 247 4.41 -23.45 -10.73
C GLY A 247 4.53 -22.36 -11.82
N PHE A 248 3.55 -21.47 -11.90
CA PHE A 248 3.60 -20.30 -12.77
C PHE A 248 4.76 -19.35 -12.41
N PHE A 249 4.90 -18.98 -11.14
CA PHE A 249 6.03 -18.14 -10.70
C PHE A 249 7.39 -18.79 -10.98
N ILE A 250 7.55 -20.09 -10.73
CA ILE A 250 8.79 -20.83 -11.04
C ILE A 250 9.10 -20.78 -12.55
N ALA A 251 8.09 -20.86 -13.40
CA ALA A 251 8.28 -20.92 -14.84
C ALA A 251 8.71 -19.58 -15.46
N ILE A 252 8.28 -18.44 -14.89
CA ILE A 252 8.42 -17.14 -15.57
C ILE A 252 9.08 -16.03 -14.74
N THR A 253 9.33 -16.23 -13.45
CA THR A 253 9.89 -15.19 -12.57
C THR A 253 11.21 -15.61 -11.94
N PRO A 254 12.10 -14.65 -11.61
CA PRO A 254 13.34 -14.95 -10.90
C PRO A 254 13.07 -15.44 -9.47
N ILE A 255 14.08 -16.08 -8.86
CA ILE A 255 13.96 -16.73 -7.55
C ILE A 255 13.54 -15.79 -6.42
N ASP A 256 13.92 -14.52 -6.50
CA ASP A 256 13.59 -13.51 -5.50
C ASP A 256 12.09 -13.18 -5.48
N VAL A 257 11.42 -13.15 -6.64
CA VAL A 257 9.97 -13.02 -6.76
C VAL A 257 9.27 -14.26 -6.18
N ILE A 258 9.78 -15.46 -6.45
CA ILE A 258 9.25 -16.72 -5.92
C ILE A 258 9.31 -16.71 -4.39
N ILE A 259 10.41 -16.22 -3.80
CA ILE A 259 10.55 -16.09 -2.34
C ILE A 259 9.47 -15.15 -1.79
N ILE A 260 9.26 -13.99 -2.41
CA ILE A 260 8.22 -13.04 -1.98
C ILE A 260 6.81 -13.64 -2.07
N TYR A 261 6.54 -14.41 -3.13
CA TYR A 261 5.28 -15.13 -3.27
C TYR A 261 5.07 -16.10 -2.11
N ILE A 262 6.04 -16.99 -1.86
CA ILE A 262 5.98 -17.98 -0.77
C ILE A 262 5.78 -17.28 0.58
N LEU A 263 6.55 -16.22 0.87
CA LEU A 263 6.42 -15.47 2.11
C LEU A 263 5.03 -14.84 2.25
N THR A 264 4.49 -14.26 1.19
CA THR A 264 3.15 -13.65 1.18
C THR A 264 2.06 -14.70 1.39
N THR A 265 2.17 -15.87 0.75
CA THR A 265 1.27 -17.01 0.95
C THR A 265 1.29 -17.48 2.41
N ILE A 266 2.49 -17.67 2.97
CA ILE A 266 2.67 -18.08 4.38
C ILE A 266 2.02 -17.04 5.32
N VAL A 267 2.31 -15.75 5.15
CA VAL A 267 1.73 -14.69 5.99
C VAL A 267 0.20 -14.68 5.87
N SER A 268 -0.35 -14.89 4.67
CA SER A 268 -1.79 -14.94 4.43
C SER A 268 -2.45 -16.13 5.13
N ILE A 269 -1.83 -17.31 5.12
CA ILE A 269 -2.32 -18.50 5.83
C ILE A 269 -2.22 -18.30 7.35
N VAL A 270 -1.06 -17.83 7.83
CA VAL A 270 -0.82 -17.60 9.26
C VAL A 270 -1.81 -16.58 9.83
N ILE A 271 -2.04 -15.47 9.13
CA ILE A 271 -2.99 -14.45 9.61
C ILE A 271 -4.43 -14.97 9.58
N SER A 272 -4.79 -15.81 8.60
CA SER A 272 -6.10 -16.43 8.50
C SER A 272 -6.38 -17.35 9.70
N ASN A 273 -5.42 -18.21 10.04
CA ASN A 273 -5.48 -19.08 11.20
C ASN A 273 -5.51 -18.30 12.51
N TYR A 274 -4.67 -17.27 12.64
CA TYR A 274 -4.66 -16.38 13.81
C TYR A 274 -6.00 -15.67 14.00
N ALA A 275 -6.64 -15.23 12.93
CA ALA A 275 -7.93 -14.54 12.97
C ALA A 275 -9.05 -15.43 13.54
N GLY A 276 -9.06 -16.72 13.16
CA GLY A 276 -10.02 -17.74 13.59
C GLY A 276 -11.34 -17.71 12.81
N GLU A 277 -12.26 -18.62 13.15
CA GLU A 277 -13.52 -18.95 12.43
C GLU A 277 -14.39 -17.79 11.97
N ARG A 278 -14.32 -16.64 12.64
CA ARG A 278 -15.11 -15.45 12.27
C ARG A 278 -14.52 -14.65 11.11
N PHE A 279 -13.31 -14.98 10.68
CA PHE A 279 -12.62 -14.34 9.57
C PHE A 279 -12.80 -15.16 8.30
N SER A 280 -13.15 -14.50 7.20
CA SER A 280 -13.59 -15.21 5.99
C SER A 280 -12.52 -16.11 5.37
N TRP A 281 -11.24 -15.79 5.56
CA TRP A 281 -10.16 -16.63 5.06
C TRP A 281 -9.92 -17.89 5.90
N TYR A 282 -10.38 -17.93 7.16
CA TYR A 282 -10.14 -19.07 8.05
C TYR A 282 -10.67 -20.37 7.46
N ASN A 283 -11.97 -20.41 7.11
CA ASN A 283 -12.61 -21.60 6.55
C ASN A 283 -12.07 -22.01 5.18
N ILE A 284 -11.33 -21.13 4.51
CA ILE A 284 -10.72 -21.42 3.20
C ILE A 284 -9.38 -22.14 3.38
N VAL A 285 -8.64 -21.81 4.45
CA VAL A 285 -7.31 -22.37 4.72
C VAL A 285 -7.32 -23.53 5.72
N SER A 286 -8.39 -23.68 6.52
CA SER A 286 -8.58 -24.77 7.47
C SER A 286 -9.06 -26.05 6.78
#